data_AF-A0A3L6P9Q4-F1
#
_entry.id   AF-A0A3L6P9Q4-F1
#
_cell.length_a   1.000
_cell.length_b   1.000
_cell.length_c   1.000
_cell.angle_alpha   90.00
_cell.angle_beta   90.00
_cell.angle_gamma   90.00
#
_symmetry.space_group_name_H-M   'P 1'
#
loop_
_entity.id
_entity.type
_entity.pdbx_description
1 polymer ?
#
loop_
_entity_poly.entity_id
_entity_poly.type
_entity_poly.pdbx_seq_one_letter_code
_entity_poly.pdbx_strand_id
1 'polypeptide(L)'
;MASNLYPHRGFMLDTGRKFFPVKAILHLLTLLHQYNFNVFHWHIYDAESFPLLWPAGEGLTNASVKYSQTHTYYTPSDIQNVISYAENLGILVYPETDMPGHSDIWGIWKKDLVVGKASLKKPDAQLDIRQNNKQVYDYIRSLVSTVDGYFGSPYHHFGGDEVAYMWNTKDDNKLFNSFLNWLKTLTPKKSVILWDDPLTDSEKSITLSKDWIIQTWHKGTTQKILKKGHRVIVSESDTFYIGNADADKISSFVFPKDSKVLGFEVAWFTSQDDDPSDLDQDWIIEPLKAASKIRRK
;
A
#
# COMPACT_ATOMS: atom_id res chain seq x y z
N MET A 1 12.36 20.01 -21.30
CA MET A 1 13.05 18.98 -20.49
C MET A 1 12.15 18.32 -19.43
N ALA A 2 11.00 18.89 -19.04
CA ALA A 2 10.04 18.21 -18.13
C ALA A 2 9.13 17.15 -18.81
N SER A 3 9.10 17.11 -20.15
CA SER A 3 8.16 16.26 -20.91
C SER A 3 8.53 14.77 -20.98
N ASN A 4 9.74 14.40 -20.53
CA ASN A 4 10.21 13.01 -20.53
C ASN A 4 10.22 12.39 -19.12
N LEU A 5 9.61 13.00 -18.11
CA LEU A 5 9.44 12.39 -16.80
C LEU A 5 8.15 11.57 -16.74
N TYR A 6 8.17 10.49 -15.96
CA TYR A 6 6.93 9.86 -15.53
C TYR A 6 6.19 10.75 -14.52
N PRO A 7 4.87 10.90 -14.63
CA PRO A 7 4.07 11.68 -13.68
C PRO A 7 4.03 11.04 -12.29
N HIS A 8 4.12 9.71 -12.19
CA HIS A 8 4.13 8.99 -10.92
C HIS A 8 5.54 8.51 -10.59
N ARG A 9 6.19 9.14 -9.61
CA ARG A 9 7.53 8.75 -9.14
C ARG A 9 7.45 8.63 -7.62
N GLY A 10 7.03 7.46 -7.18
CA GLY A 10 6.61 7.22 -5.82
C GLY A 10 7.65 6.50 -4.97
N PHE A 11 7.51 6.68 -3.67
CA PHE A 11 8.16 5.83 -2.69
C PHE A 11 7.08 5.30 -1.75
N MET A 12 7.04 3.99 -1.56
CA MET A 12 6.16 3.34 -0.60
C MET A 12 6.93 3.01 0.68
N LEU A 13 6.43 3.47 1.82
CA LEU A 13 6.96 3.09 3.14
C LEU A 13 5.92 2.30 3.90
N ASP A 14 6.30 1.10 4.33
CA ASP A 14 5.53 0.27 5.24
C ASP A 14 5.83 0.67 6.68
N THR A 15 4.78 1.05 7.39
CA THR A 15 4.82 1.35 8.81
C THR A 15 3.99 0.38 9.66
N GLY A 16 3.36 -0.61 9.01
CA GLY A 16 2.60 -1.67 9.65
C GLY A 16 3.50 -2.72 10.29
N ARG A 17 4.62 -3.07 9.66
CA ARG A 17 5.61 -3.97 10.28
C ARG A 17 6.50 -3.19 11.24
N LYS A 18 7.12 -2.09 10.80
CA LYS A 18 7.97 -1.23 11.65
C LYS A 18 7.42 0.19 11.77
N PHE A 19 7.20 0.67 12.98
CA PHE A 19 6.81 2.07 13.17
C PHE A 19 7.95 3.04 12.84
N PHE A 20 7.66 4.06 12.02
CA PHE A 20 8.58 5.17 11.74
C PHE A 20 8.07 6.44 12.42
N PRO A 21 8.82 7.04 13.36
CA PRO A 21 8.42 8.30 13.97
C PRO A 21 8.20 9.39 12.91
N VAL A 22 7.27 10.32 13.15
CA VAL A 22 6.95 11.43 12.22
C VAL A 22 8.22 12.14 11.73
N LYS A 23 9.18 12.40 12.62
CA LYS A 23 10.46 13.02 12.28
C LYS A 23 11.24 12.24 11.20
N ALA A 24 11.24 10.91 11.27
CA ALA A 24 11.88 10.07 10.25
C ALA A 24 11.13 10.15 8.92
N ILE A 25 9.79 10.15 8.94
CA ILE A 25 8.97 10.32 7.73
C ILE A 25 9.23 11.69 7.07
N LEU A 26 9.34 12.77 7.85
CA LEU A 26 9.69 14.10 7.32
C LEU A 26 11.10 14.13 6.71
N HIS A 27 12.05 13.41 7.31
CA HIS A 27 13.40 13.24 6.75
C HIS A 27 13.35 12.48 5.42
N LEU A 28 12.63 11.36 5.36
CA LEU A 28 12.40 10.62 4.12
C LEU A 28 11.80 11.52 3.03
N LEU A 29 10.75 12.30 3.32
CA LEU A 29 10.16 13.23 2.36
C LEU A 29 11.18 14.25 1.81
N THR A 30 12.11 14.69 2.65
CA THR A 30 13.20 15.59 2.24
C THR A 30 14.14 14.89 1.24
N LEU A 31 14.52 13.64 1.51
CA LEU A 31 15.33 12.82 0.60
C LEU A 31 14.58 12.59 -0.73
N LEU A 32 13.30 12.22 -0.66
CA LEU A 32 12.45 12.02 -1.84
C LEU A 32 12.42 13.26 -2.72
N HIS A 33 12.25 14.45 -2.14
CA HIS A 33 12.31 15.71 -2.88
C HIS A 33 13.67 15.90 -3.58
N GLN A 34 14.79 15.69 -2.86
CA GLN A 34 16.15 15.81 -3.41
C GLN A 34 16.39 14.87 -4.59
N TYR A 35 15.83 13.67 -4.54
CA TYR A 35 15.95 12.66 -5.61
C TYR A 35 14.80 12.72 -6.63
N ASN A 36 14.14 13.87 -6.75
CA ASN A 36 13.05 14.07 -7.70
C ASN A 36 11.97 12.99 -7.58
N PHE A 37 11.46 12.66 -6.41
CA PHE A 37 10.20 11.92 -6.24
C PHE A 37 9.06 12.92 -6.02
N ASN A 38 7.82 12.52 -6.32
CA ASN A 38 6.63 13.38 -6.15
C ASN A 38 5.43 12.65 -5.57
N VAL A 39 5.59 11.40 -5.17
CA VAL A 39 4.55 10.61 -4.54
C VAL A 39 5.13 9.91 -3.30
N PHE A 40 4.41 9.96 -2.21
CA PHE A 40 4.65 9.17 -1.01
C PHE A 40 3.42 8.29 -0.77
N HIS A 41 3.60 7.00 -1.02
CA HIS A 41 2.60 5.97 -0.77
C HIS A 41 2.81 5.47 0.66
N TRP A 42 1.84 5.69 1.53
CA TRP A 42 1.96 5.29 2.92
C TRP A 42 1.19 3.99 3.17
N HIS A 43 1.93 2.90 3.33
CA HIS A 43 1.41 1.61 3.79
C HIS A 43 1.36 1.63 5.32
N ILE A 44 0.22 2.04 5.88
CA ILE A 44 0.14 2.53 7.27
C ILE A 44 0.07 1.38 8.28
N TYR A 45 -0.63 0.30 7.95
CA TYR A 45 -0.85 -0.85 8.83
C TYR A 45 -0.69 -2.15 8.04
N ASP A 46 -0.47 -3.25 8.76
CA ASP A 46 -0.52 -4.60 8.20
C ASP A 46 -0.98 -5.61 9.25
N ALA A 47 -0.81 -6.91 8.99
CA ALA A 47 -1.12 -8.01 9.87
C ALA A 47 -0.50 -7.85 11.26
N GLU A 48 0.71 -7.30 11.36
CA GLU A 48 1.48 -7.20 12.60
C GLU A 48 1.05 -6.06 13.50
N SER A 49 0.64 -4.91 12.94
CA SER A 49 0.25 -3.74 13.74
C SER A 49 -0.64 -2.75 12.98
N PHE A 50 -1.40 -1.97 13.74
CA PHE A 50 -2.29 -0.90 13.29
C PHE A 50 -1.94 0.43 13.98
N PRO A 51 -0.88 1.13 13.54
CA PRO A 51 -0.38 2.34 14.19
C PRO A 51 -1.14 3.60 13.77
N LEU A 52 -2.46 3.54 13.70
CA LEU A 52 -3.31 4.67 13.32
C LEU A 52 -4.38 4.91 14.38
N LEU A 53 -4.58 6.18 14.77
CA LEU A 53 -5.72 6.54 15.61
C LEU A 53 -7.01 6.53 14.79
N TRP A 54 -7.81 5.47 14.96
CA TRP A 54 -9.11 5.31 14.32
C TRP A 54 -10.23 5.31 15.37
N PRO A 55 -10.96 6.43 15.55
CA PRO A 55 -11.91 6.57 16.66
C PRO A 55 -13.02 5.51 16.70
N ALA A 56 -13.62 5.16 15.56
CA ALA A 56 -14.69 4.16 15.51
C ALA A 56 -14.19 2.72 15.73
N GLY A 57 -12.89 2.49 15.54
CA GLY A 57 -12.21 1.24 15.81
C GLY A 57 -11.11 1.42 16.85
N GLU A 58 -11.33 2.25 17.87
CA GLU A 58 -10.32 2.54 18.90
C GLU A 58 -9.79 1.24 19.55
N GLY A 59 -10.64 0.22 19.65
CA GLY A 59 -10.24 -1.10 20.12
C GLY A 59 -9.15 -1.77 19.25
N LEU A 60 -9.11 -1.51 17.93
CA LEU A 60 -8.05 -1.98 17.05
C LEU A 60 -6.74 -1.23 17.32
N THR A 61 -6.80 0.10 17.39
CA THR A 61 -5.63 0.93 17.77
C THR A 61 -5.07 0.49 19.12
N ASN A 62 -5.92 0.30 20.13
CA ASN A 62 -5.53 -0.16 21.46
C ASN A 62 -5.00 -1.59 21.46
N ALA A 63 -5.56 -2.49 20.65
CA ALA A 63 -5.03 -3.85 20.49
C ALA A 63 -3.63 -3.81 19.87
N SER A 64 -3.40 -2.99 18.84
CA SER A 64 -2.08 -2.80 18.25
C SER A 64 -1.07 -2.31 19.28
N VAL A 65 -1.37 -1.22 20.00
CA VAL A 65 -0.49 -0.65 21.03
C VAL A 65 -0.13 -1.66 22.11
N LYS A 66 -1.07 -2.53 22.46
CA LYS A 66 -0.92 -3.50 23.56
C LYS A 66 -0.21 -4.79 23.17
N TYR A 67 -0.45 -5.29 21.95
CA TYR A 67 -0.07 -6.65 21.57
C TYR A 67 0.97 -6.74 20.45
N SER A 68 1.14 -5.69 19.65
CA SER A 68 2.16 -5.66 18.59
C SER A 68 3.50 -5.14 19.11
N GLN A 69 4.52 -5.12 18.24
CA GLN A 69 5.77 -4.40 18.52
C GLN A 69 5.62 -2.87 18.52
N THR A 70 4.54 -2.36 17.93
CA THR A 70 4.28 -0.93 17.77
C THR A 70 3.38 -0.43 18.89
N HIS A 71 4.01 0.19 19.90
CA HIS A 71 3.35 0.65 21.13
C HIS A 71 2.84 2.11 21.05
N THR A 72 2.65 2.63 19.83
CA THR A 72 2.22 3.99 19.56
C THR A 72 1.43 4.03 18.26
N TYR A 73 0.91 5.20 17.87
CA TYR A 73 0.15 5.39 16.65
C TYR A 73 0.29 6.82 16.13
N TYR A 74 0.00 7.01 14.85
CA TYR A 74 -0.15 8.32 14.22
C TYR A 74 -1.52 8.91 14.57
N THR A 75 -1.50 10.13 15.10
CA THR A 75 -2.71 10.94 15.30
C THR A 75 -3.11 11.63 13.99
N PRO A 76 -4.35 12.19 13.90
CA PRO A 76 -4.72 13.05 12.79
C PRO A 76 -3.75 14.22 12.60
N SER A 77 -3.24 14.78 13.70
CA SER A 77 -2.28 15.89 13.65
C SER A 77 -0.93 15.46 13.08
N ASP A 78 -0.48 14.24 13.38
CA ASP A 78 0.76 13.69 12.82
C ASP A 78 0.65 13.52 11.31
N ILE A 79 -0.47 12.95 10.84
CA ILE A 79 -0.74 12.76 9.41
C ILE A 79 -0.83 14.12 8.70
N GLN A 80 -1.54 15.09 9.27
CA GLN A 80 -1.64 16.45 8.72
C GLN A 80 -0.28 17.16 8.66
N ASN A 81 0.59 16.94 9.65
CA ASN A 81 1.96 17.46 9.63
C ASN A 81 2.78 16.84 8.48
N VAL A 82 2.71 15.52 8.29
CA VAL A 82 3.37 14.81 7.17
C VAL A 82 2.86 15.33 5.82
N ILE A 83 1.55 15.46 5.65
CA ILE A 83 0.94 15.94 4.41
C ILE A 83 1.36 17.39 4.11
N SER A 84 1.23 18.29 5.10
CA SER A 84 1.61 19.70 4.92
C SER A 84 3.08 19.86 4.55
N TYR A 85 3.96 19.04 5.16
CA TYR A 85 5.38 19.04 4.83
C TYR A 85 5.64 18.51 3.42
N ALA A 86 4.99 17.41 3.03
CA ALA A 86 5.08 16.84 1.69
C ALA A 86 4.58 17.81 0.60
N GLU A 87 3.47 18.50 0.85
CA GLU A 87 2.90 19.50 -0.07
C GLU A 87 3.87 20.65 -0.36
N ASN A 88 4.57 21.16 0.68
CA ASN A 88 5.61 22.18 0.52
C ASN A 88 6.80 21.70 -0.34
N LEU A 89 7.01 20.39 -0.44
CA LEU A 89 8.02 19.77 -1.28
C LEU A 89 7.50 19.33 -2.66
N GLY A 90 6.22 19.55 -2.95
CA GLY A 90 5.57 19.09 -4.18
C GLY A 90 5.37 17.57 -4.24
N ILE A 91 5.27 16.91 -3.08
CA ILE A 91 5.05 15.47 -2.94
C ILE A 91 3.59 15.22 -2.57
N LEU A 92 2.91 14.40 -3.37
CA LEU A 92 1.58 13.92 -3.09
C LEU A 92 1.62 12.74 -2.11
N VAL A 93 0.87 12.79 -1.03
CA VAL A 93 0.73 11.67 -0.08
C VAL A 93 -0.58 10.93 -0.32
N TYR A 94 -0.58 9.60 -0.35
CA TYR A 94 -1.82 8.82 -0.30
C TYR A 94 -1.70 7.59 0.61
N PRO A 95 -2.82 7.16 1.22
CA PRO A 95 -2.82 6.03 2.13
C PRO A 95 -3.07 4.72 1.40
N GLU A 96 -2.60 3.64 2.02
CA GLU A 96 -3.07 2.29 1.80
C GLU A 96 -3.83 1.78 3.02
N THR A 97 -5.02 1.25 2.77
CA THR A 97 -5.72 0.39 3.71
C THR A 97 -5.83 -0.99 3.09
N ASP A 98 -4.79 -1.81 3.30
CA ASP A 98 -4.72 -3.13 2.69
C ASP A 98 -5.81 -4.05 3.25
N MET A 99 -6.57 -4.64 2.33
CA MET A 99 -7.67 -5.55 2.63
C MET A 99 -8.06 -6.39 1.41
N PRO A 100 -8.64 -7.59 1.62
CA PRO A 100 -8.99 -8.20 2.90
C PRO A 100 -7.86 -8.98 3.58
N GLY A 101 -6.73 -9.18 2.88
CA GLY A 101 -5.52 -9.80 3.43
C GLY A 101 -4.91 -8.96 4.55
N HIS A 102 -3.72 -9.36 5.02
CA HIS A 102 -2.90 -8.52 5.90
C HIS A 102 -3.64 -7.97 7.13
N SER A 103 -4.48 -8.82 7.75
CA SER A 103 -5.48 -8.36 8.74
C SER A 103 -5.45 -9.14 10.06
N ASP A 104 -4.38 -9.86 10.39
CA ASP A 104 -4.26 -10.62 11.64
C ASP A 104 -4.50 -9.76 12.90
N ILE A 105 -4.01 -8.52 12.94
CA ILE A 105 -4.23 -7.59 14.05
C ILE A 105 -5.73 -7.33 14.29
N TRP A 106 -6.58 -7.40 13.26
CA TRP A 106 -8.03 -7.32 13.41
C TRP A 106 -8.59 -8.50 14.19
N GLY A 107 -8.04 -9.70 13.97
CA GLY A 107 -8.41 -10.90 14.72
C GLY A 107 -7.91 -10.90 16.16
N ILE A 108 -6.80 -10.21 16.45
CA ILE A 108 -6.33 -9.95 17.82
C ILE A 108 -7.29 -9.01 18.55
N TRP A 109 -7.81 -7.98 17.86
CA TRP A 109 -8.85 -7.12 18.41
C TRP A 109 -10.17 -7.88 18.59
N LYS A 110 -10.66 -8.53 17.52
CA LYS A 110 -11.96 -9.19 17.43
C LYS A 110 -11.91 -10.39 16.50
N LYS A 111 -12.00 -11.58 17.08
CA LYS A 111 -11.90 -12.86 16.36
C LYS A 111 -13.00 -13.06 15.31
N ASP A 112 -14.17 -12.47 15.51
CA ASP A 112 -15.33 -12.56 14.61
C ASP A 112 -15.21 -11.67 13.36
N LEU A 113 -14.19 -10.80 13.29
CA LEU A 113 -13.93 -9.99 12.09
C LEU A 113 -13.08 -10.69 11.03
N VAL A 114 -12.48 -11.85 11.36
CA VAL A 114 -11.55 -12.56 10.47
C VAL A 114 -11.92 -14.02 10.27
N VAL A 115 -11.46 -14.58 9.17
CA VAL A 115 -11.30 -16.03 8.99
C VAL A 115 -9.83 -16.40 9.18
N GLY A 116 -9.55 -17.66 9.50
CA GLY A 116 -8.19 -18.12 9.80
C GLY A 116 -7.79 -17.98 11.26
N LYS A 117 -6.50 -18.09 11.53
CA LYS A 117 -5.95 -18.07 12.89
C LYS A 117 -5.00 -16.88 13.07
N ALA A 118 -5.56 -15.78 13.54
CA ALA A 118 -4.82 -14.55 13.81
C ALA A 118 -3.55 -14.77 14.65
N SER A 119 -2.41 -14.32 14.13
CA SER A 119 -1.10 -14.44 14.76
C SER A 119 -0.12 -13.38 14.24
N LEU A 120 0.28 -12.46 15.11
CA LEU A 120 1.23 -11.39 14.75
C LEU A 120 2.66 -11.87 14.44
N LYS A 121 2.99 -13.13 14.76
CA LYS A 121 4.32 -13.72 14.46
C LYS A 121 4.32 -14.57 13.20
N LYS A 122 3.14 -15.07 12.81
CA LYS A 122 2.92 -15.96 11.69
C LYS A 122 1.52 -15.65 11.16
N PRO A 123 1.37 -14.57 10.38
CA PRO A 123 0.08 -14.16 9.84
C PRO A 123 -0.61 -15.32 9.09
N ASP A 124 -1.88 -15.56 9.42
CA ASP A 124 -2.70 -16.63 8.84
C ASP A 124 -4.20 -16.28 8.98
N ALA A 125 -4.53 -15.00 8.95
CA ALA A 125 -5.90 -14.50 9.01
C ALA A 125 -6.15 -13.33 8.04
N GLN A 126 -7.40 -13.22 7.62
CA GLN A 126 -7.87 -12.16 6.73
C GLN A 126 -9.30 -11.77 7.08
N LEU A 127 -9.73 -10.58 6.70
CA LEU A 127 -11.08 -10.09 7.00
C LEU A 127 -12.16 -11.06 6.49
N ASP A 128 -13.16 -11.30 7.32
CA ASP A 128 -14.31 -12.11 6.96
C ASP A 128 -15.30 -11.29 6.11
N ILE A 129 -15.06 -11.25 4.80
CA ILE A 129 -15.90 -10.52 3.84
C ILE A 129 -17.19 -11.28 3.45
N ARG A 130 -17.54 -12.39 4.11
CA ARG A 130 -18.80 -13.09 3.83
C ARG A 130 -19.98 -12.15 4.10
N GLN A 131 -20.99 -12.17 3.22
CA GLN A 131 -22.09 -11.18 3.24
C GLN A 131 -22.92 -11.16 4.53
N ASN A 132 -22.90 -12.24 5.31
CA ASN A 132 -23.56 -12.32 6.62
C ASN A 132 -22.80 -11.57 7.73
N ASN A 133 -21.51 -11.28 7.54
CA ASN A 133 -20.69 -10.52 8.48
C ASN A 133 -20.79 -9.02 8.24
N LYS A 134 -21.96 -8.44 8.52
CA LYS A 134 -22.21 -7.00 8.30
C LYS A 134 -21.26 -6.09 9.08
N GLN A 135 -20.80 -6.55 10.24
CA GLN A 135 -19.92 -5.77 11.10
C GLN A 135 -18.58 -5.45 10.44
N VAL A 136 -17.97 -6.40 9.72
CA VAL A 136 -16.74 -6.16 8.96
C VAL A 136 -16.92 -5.03 7.93
N TYR A 137 -18.04 -5.04 7.20
CA TYR A 137 -18.34 -4.00 6.21
C TYR A 137 -18.58 -2.62 6.84
N ASP A 138 -19.22 -2.56 8.00
CA ASP A 138 -19.43 -1.31 8.74
C ASP A 138 -18.10 -0.72 9.24
N TYR A 139 -17.21 -1.58 9.72
CA TYR A 139 -15.87 -1.18 10.13
C TYR A 139 -15.00 -0.71 8.97
N ILE A 140 -14.96 -1.45 7.86
CA ILE A 140 -14.23 -1.03 6.66
C ILE A 140 -14.74 0.32 6.16
N ARG A 141 -16.08 0.51 6.07
CA ARG A 141 -16.67 1.79 5.65
C ARG A 141 -16.21 2.94 6.55
N SER A 142 -16.21 2.72 7.86
CA SER A 142 -15.76 3.72 8.82
C SER A 142 -14.25 4.00 8.73
N LEU A 143 -13.43 2.96 8.55
CA LEU A 143 -12.00 3.09 8.40
C LEU A 143 -11.65 3.88 7.14
N VAL A 144 -12.18 3.48 5.98
CA VAL A 144 -11.94 4.15 4.69
C VAL A 144 -12.38 5.61 4.77
N SER A 145 -13.55 5.90 5.35
CA SER A 145 -14.01 7.29 5.55
C SER A 145 -13.09 8.10 6.47
N THR A 146 -12.53 7.48 7.51
CA THR A 146 -11.63 8.15 8.46
C THR A 146 -10.29 8.45 7.81
N VAL A 147 -9.68 7.45 7.19
CA VAL A 147 -8.41 7.57 6.46
C VAL A 147 -8.53 8.57 5.33
N ASP A 148 -9.61 8.53 4.54
CA ASP A 148 -9.85 9.53 3.51
C ASP A 148 -9.98 10.95 4.05
N GLY A 149 -10.63 11.11 5.21
CA GLY A 149 -10.74 12.40 5.90
C GLY A 149 -9.39 12.91 6.42
N TYR A 150 -8.50 12.01 6.86
CA TYR A 150 -7.16 12.38 7.32
C TYR A 150 -6.21 12.71 6.18
N PHE A 151 -6.34 12.06 5.02
CA PHE A 151 -5.40 12.23 3.92
C PHE A 151 -5.84 13.26 2.89
N GLY A 152 -7.14 13.40 2.62
CA GLY A 152 -7.64 14.31 1.58
C GLY A 152 -7.15 14.00 0.14
N SER A 153 -6.45 12.88 -0.06
CA SER A 153 -5.76 12.54 -1.30
C SER A 153 -6.72 12.15 -2.43
N PRO A 154 -6.43 12.48 -3.70
CA PRO A 154 -7.18 11.99 -4.86
C PRO A 154 -6.97 10.48 -5.14
N TYR A 155 -6.05 9.83 -4.44
CA TYR A 155 -5.81 8.38 -4.52
C TYR A 155 -6.17 7.67 -3.22
N HIS A 156 -6.46 6.38 -3.34
CA HIS A 156 -6.59 5.45 -2.23
C HIS A 156 -6.13 4.06 -2.70
N HIS A 157 -5.17 3.46 -1.99
CA HIS A 157 -4.71 2.11 -2.26
C HIS A 157 -5.47 1.13 -1.37
N PHE A 158 -6.06 0.08 -1.96
CA PHE A 158 -6.83 -0.93 -1.22
C PHE A 158 -6.05 -2.22 -0.98
N GLY A 159 -4.79 -2.26 -1.40
CA GLY A 159 -3.91 -3.42 -1.28
C GLY A 159 -4.41 -4.58 -2.12
N GLY A 160 -4.90 -5.63 -1.46
CA GLY A 160 -5.58 -6.77 -2.08
C GLY A 160 -4.63 -7.81 -2.65
N ASP A 161 -3.37 -7.78 -2.23
CA ASP A 161 -2.33 -8.79 -2.44
C ASP A 161 -2.51 -10.00 -1.50
N GLU A 162 -1.88 -11.11 -1.89
CA GLU A 162 -1.72 -12.34 -1.09
C GLU A 162 -3.00 -12.92 -0.44
N VAL A 163 -4.18 -12.60 -1.00
CA VAL A 163 -5.47 -13.01 -0.45
C VAL A 163 -5.68 -14.53 -0.59
N ALA A 164 -5.76 -15.27 0.52
CA ALA A 164 -6.08 -16.68 0.51
C ALA A 164 -7.59 -16.94 0.30
N TYR A 165 -7.96 -18.03 -0.39
CA TYR A 165 -9.36 -18.46 -0.54
C TYR A 165 -9.77 -19.37 0.62
N MET A 166 -9.78 -18.78 1.81
CA MET A 166 -10.05 -19.46 3.08
C MET A 166 -11.41 -19.10 3.71
N TRP A 167 -12.26 -18.35 3.00
CA TRP A 167 -13.64 -18.09 3.46
C TRP A 167 -14.52 -19.34 3.34
N ASN A 168 -14.09 -20.31 2.53
CA ASN A 168 -14.75 -21.59 2.33
C ASN A 168 -16.19 -21.42 1.85
N THR A 169 -16.43 -20.46 0.94
CA THR A 169 -17.76 -20.32 0.31
C THR A 169 -17.87 -21.22 -0.92
N LYS A 170 -19.04 -21.18 -1.58
CA LYS A 170 -19.22 -21.90 -2.85
C LYS A 170 -18.33 -21.35 -3.97
N ASP A 171 -17.95 -20.08 -3.90
CA ASP A 171 -17.19 -19.37 -4.92
C ASP A 171 -16.50 -18.13 -4.32
N ASP A 172 -15.29 -18.33 -3.80
CA ASP A 172 -14.49 -17.27 -3.19
C ASP A 172 -14.01 -16.24 -4.24
N ASN A 173 -13.88 -16.63 -5.51
CA ASN A 173 -13.63 -15.68 -6.61
C ASN A 173 -14.78 -14.67 -6.75
N LYS A 174 -16.02 -15.15 -6.78
CA LYS A 174 -17.20 -14.28 -6.84
C LYS A 174 -17.33 -13.42 -5.60
N LEU A 175 -17.03 -13.96 -4.42
CA LEU A 175 -17.04 -13.20 -3.17
C LEU A 175 -16.03 -12.05 -3.22
N PHE A 176 -14.77 -12.36 -3.53
CA PHE A 176 -13.69 -11.38 -3.57
C PHE A 176 -13.91 -10.32 -4.66
N ASN A 177 -14.33 -10.73 -5.86
CA ASN A 177 -14.68 -9.78 -6.92
C ASN A 177 -15.83 -8.83 -6.52
N SER A 178 -16.84 -9.34 -5.79
CA SER A 178 -17.94 -8.50 -5.30
C SER A 178 -17.46 -7.52 -4.23
N PHE A 179 -16.54 -7.95 -3.36
CA PHE A 179 -15.92 -7.11 -2.34
C PHE A 179 -15.10 -5.97 -2.95
N LEU A 180 -14.22 -6.26 -3.92
CA LEU A 180 -13.45 -5.22 -4.62
C LEU A 180 -14.35 -4.19 -5.32
N ASN A 181 -15.43 -4.65 -5.96
CA ASN A 181 -16.40 -3.75 -6.57
C ASN A 181 -17.13 -2.88 -5.52
N TRP A 182 -17.41 -3.43 -4.34
CA TRP A 182 -17.98 -2.68 -3.23
C TRP A 182 -17.00 -1.64 -2.66
N LEU A 183 -15.71 -1.99 -2.45
CA LEU A 183 -14.69 -1.04 -1.96
C LEU A 183 -14.61 0.21 -2.82
N LYS A 184 -14.64 0.04 -4.14
CA LYS A 184 -14.64 1.17 -5.08
C LYS A 184 -15.80 2.14 -4.84
N THR A 185 -16.97 1.66 -4.39
CA THR A 185 -18.12 2.52 -4.11
C THR A 185 -17.92 3.40 -2.89
N LEU A 186 -16.96 3.10 -2.01
CA LEU A 186 -16.65 3.89 -0.83
C LEU A 186 -15.93 5.20 -1.19
N THR A 187 -15.21 5.22 -2.32
CA THR A 187 -14.38 6.36 -2.75
C THR A 187 -14.69 6.79 -4.19
N PRO A 188 -15.95 7.14 -4.54
CA PRO A 188 -16.40 7.27 -5.92
C PRO A 188 -15.73 8.39 -6.73
N LYS A 189 -15.04 9.33 -6.06
CA LYS A 189 -14.35 10.46 -6.68
C LYS A 189 -12.83 10.27 -6.78
N LYS A 190 -12.29 9.18 -6.25
CA LYS A 190 -10.85 8.92 -6.16
C LYS A 190 -10.39 7.95 -7.24
N SER A 191 -9.11 8.04 -7.60
CA SER A 191 -8.42 6.98 -8.34
C SER A 191 -8.01 5.89 -7.37
N VAL A 192 -8.58 4.70 -7.54
CA VAL A 192 -8.32 3.55 -6.68
C VAL A 192 -7.19 2.70 -7.26
N ILE A 193 -6.33 2.20 -6.36
CA ILE A 193 -5.14 1.40 -6.69
C ILE A 193 -5.23 0.05 -5.98
N LEU A 194 -4.73 -0.99 -6.63
CA LEU A 194 -4.65 -2.37 -6.13
C LEU A 194 -3.30 -2.96 -6.50
N TRP A 195 -2.76 -3.86 -5.69
CA TRP A 195 -1.66 -4.74 -6.10
C TRP A 195 -2.13 -5.69 -7.23
N ASP A 196 -1.18 -6.32 -7.91
CA ASP A 196 -1.48 -7.02 -9.16
C ASP A 196 -2.06 -8.43 -8.95
N ASP A 197 -1.90 -9.04 -7.78
CA ASP A 197 -2.32 -10.42 -7.43
C ASP A 197 -3.73 -10.76 -7.89
N PRO A 198 -4.77 -9.92 -7.63
CA PRO A 198 -6.14 -10.26 -8.03
C PRO A 198 -6.27 -10.49 -9.54
N LEU A 199 -5.40 -9.89 -10.35
CA LEU A 199 -5.41 -10.00 -11.81
C LEU A 199 -4.26 -10.87 -12.36
N THR A 200 -3.27 -11.24 -11.56
CA THR A 200 -2.07 -11.97 -12.03
C THR A 200 -2.00 -13.40 -11.54
N ASP A 201 -2.43 -13.67 -10.30
CA ASP A 201 -2.42 -14.99 -9.69
C ASP A 201 -3.34 -15.96 -10.44
N SER A 202 -2.85 -17.19 -10.60
CA SER A 202 -3.47 -18.25 -11.40
C SER A 202 -4.73 -18.82 -10.77
N GLU A 203 -4.87 -18.74 -9.45
CA GLU A 203 -6.05 -19.19 -8.72
C GLU A 203 -7.19 -18.14 -8.76
N LYS A 204 -6.86 -16.91 -9.19
CA LYS A 204 -7.76 -15.76 -9.21
C LYS A 204 -8.38 -15.56 -10.59
N SER A 205 -9.70 -15.50 -10.61
CA SER A 205 -10.54 -15.17 -11.77
C SER A 205 -11.34 -13.91 -11.47
N ILE A 206 -10.63 -12.80 -11.26
CA ILE A 206 -11.20 -11.49 -10.92
C ILE A 206 -11.29 -10.64 -12.19
N THR A 207 -12.39 -9.89 -12.33
CA THR A 207 -12.60 -8.93 -13.42
C THR A 207 -12.95 -7.58 -12.83
N LEU A 208 -12.02 -6.63 -12.95
CA LEU A 208 -12.18 -5.27 -12.48
C LEU A 208 -12.49 -4.31 -13.62
N SER A 209 -13.13 -3.20 -13.29
CA SER A 209 -13.29 -2.09 -14.22
C SER A 209 -11.92 -1.47 -14.54
N LYS A 210 -11.72 -1.04 -15.80
CA LYS A 210 -10.41 -0.61 -16.32
C LYS A 210 -9.84 0.68 -15.69
N ASP A 211 -10.65 1.38 -14.91
CA ASP A 211 -10.26 2.61 -14.21
C ASP A 211 -9.49 2.34 -12.91
N TRP A 212 -9.53 1.12 -12.37
CA TRP A 212 -8.56 0.66 -11.38
C TRP A 212 -7.14 0.81 -11.93
N ILE A 213 -6.28 1.48 -11.16
CA ILE A 213 -4.85 1.48 -11.36
C ILE A 213 -4.30 0.23 -10.69
N ILE A 214 -3.36 -0.44 -11.34
CA ILE A 214 -2.77 -1.68 -10.82
C ILE A 214 -1.29 -1.43 -10.58
N GLN A 215 -0.85 -1.67 -9.35
CA GLN A 215 0.56 -1.61 -8.97
C GLN A 215 1.18 -2.99 -9.11
N THR A 216 2.14 -3.13 -10.01
CA THR A 216 2.72 -4.43 -10.38
C THR A 216 4.04 -4.65 -9.66
N TRP A 217 4.04 -5.59 -8.72
CA TRP A 217 5.23 -5.97 -7.96
C TRP A 217 5.83 -7.31 -8.37
N HIS A 218 5.06 -8.14 -9.09
CA HIS A 218 5.57 -9.36 -9.69
C HIS A 218 6.35 -9.07 -10.99
N LYS A 219 7.49 -9.74 -11.14
CA LYS A 219 8.33 -9.61 -12.34
C LYS A 219 7.57 -9.93 -13.62
N GLY A 220 7.58 -9.02 -14.59
CA GLY A 220 7.05 -9.25 -15.93
C GLY A 220 5.52 -9.25 -16.04
N THR A 221 4.78 -8.92 -14.99
CA THR A 221 3.31 -8.85 -15.04
C THR A 221 2.79 -7.56 -15.65
N THR A 222 3.61 -6.49 -15.68
CA THR A 222 3.27 -5.17 -16.24
C THR A 222 2.60 -5.29 -17.61
N GLN A 223 3.17 -6.06 -18.54
CA GLN A 223 2.62 -6.21 -19.90
C GLN A 223 1.28 -6.97 -19.93
N LYS A 224 1.07 -7.94 -19.02
CA LYS A 224 -0.20 -8.68 -18.87
C LYS A 224 -1.30 -7.74 -18.41
N ILE A 225 -1.01 -6.85 -17.45
CA ILE A 225 -1.97 -5.88 -16.94
C ILE A 225 -2.30 -4.79 -17.97
N LEU A 226 -1.29 -4.29 -18.71
CA LEU A 226 -1.51 -3.37 -19.82
C LEU A 226 -2.43 -3.95 -20.90
N LYS A 227 -2.28 -5.25 -21.24
CA LYS A 227 -3.16 -5.96 -22.18
C LYS A 227 -4.61 -6.08 -21.68
N LYS A 228 -4.82 -6.15 -20.35
CA LYS A 228 -6.16 -6.08 -19.74
C LYS A 228 -6.76 -4.66 -19.80
N GLY A 229 -5.96 -3.65 -20.11
CA GLY A 229 -6.39 -2.28 -20.39
C GLY A 229 -6.30 -1.32 -19.20
N HIS A 230 -5.66 -1.74 -18.10
CA HIS A 230 -5.48 -0.93 -16.90
C HIS A 230 -4.30 0.05 -17.03
N ARG A 231 -4.35 1.11 -16.22
CA ARG A 231 -3.19 1.96 -15.93
C ARG A 231 -2.30 1.25 -14.91
N VAL A 232 -0.99 1.42 -15.03
CA VAL A 232 -0.02 0.69 -14.20
C VAL A 232 0.97 1.62 -13.51
N ILE A 233 1.30 1.25 -12.28
CA ILE A 233 2.43 1.75 -11.50
C ILE A 233 3.38 0.57 -11.33
N VAL A 234 4.65 0.72 -11.71
CA VAL A 234 5.61 -0.39 -11.69
C VAL A 234 6.40 -0.39 -10.38
N SER A 235 6.42 -1.53 -9.69
CA SER A 235 7.16 -1.73 -8.44
C SER A 235 7.75 -3.15 -8.37
N GLU A 236 8.25 -3.69 -9.50
CA GLU A 236 8.75 -5.08 -9.56
C GLU A 236 9.77 -5.34 -8.43
N SER A 237 9.47 -6.31 -7.57
CA SER A 237 10.14 -6.52 -6.27
C SER A 237 11.61 -6.90 -6.38
N ASP A 238 12.01 -7.51 -7.49
CA ASP A 238 13.41 -7.83 -7.76
C ASP A 238 14.25 -6.59 -8.13
N THR A 239 13.60 -5.47 -8.44
CA THR A 239 14.19 -4.25 -8.99
C THR A 239 13.97 -3.02 -8.11
N PHE A 240 12.76 -2.83 -7.59
CA PHE A 240 12.32 -1.59 -6.94
C PHE A 240 12.09 -1.73 -5.43
N TYR A 241 12.25 -2.92 -4.83
CA TYR A 241 12.13 -3.07 -3.37
C TYR A 241 13.46 -2.79 -2.70
N ILE A 242 13.48 -1.90 -1.70
CA ILE A 242 14.64 -1.73 -0.83
C ILE A 242 15.05 -3.10 -0.24
N GLY A 243 16.36 -3.38 -0.22
CA GLY A 243 16.94 -4.69 0.11
C GLY A 243 17.19 -5.61 -1.10
N ASN A 244 16.35 -5.51 -2.14
CA ASN A 244 16.58 -6.19 -3.44
C ASN A 244 17.09 -5.23 -4.52
N ALA A 245 16.72 -3.96 -4.43
CA ALA A 245 17.05 -2.90 -5.35
C ALA A 245 18.53 -2.55 -5.26
N ASP A 246 19.12 -2.32 -6.42
CA ASP A 246 20.44 -1.71 -6.55
C ASP A 246 20.45 -0.75 -7.76
N ALA A 247 21.51 0.03 -7.86
CA ALA A 247 21.61 1.06 -8.89
C ALA A 247 21.59 0.48 -10.31
N ASP A 248 22.15 -0.71 -10.52
CA ASP A 248 22.28 -1.34 -11.84
C ASP A 248 20.94 -1.90 -12.30
N LYS A 249 20.21 -2.60 -11.43
CA LYS A 249 18.87 -3.12 -11.72
C LYS A 249 17.90 -1.99 -12.07
N ILE A 250 17.86 -0.94 -11.25
CA ILE A 250 16.98 0.21 -11.50
C ILE A 250 17.35 0.94 -12.80
N SER A 251 18.65 1.21 -13.01
CA SER A 251 19.11 1.96 -14.19
C SER A 251 18.94 1.19 -15.50
N SER A 252 19.01 -0.15 -15.45
CA SER A 252 18.83 -1.03 -16.61
C SER A 252 17.38 -1.41 -16.88
N PHE A 253 16.46 -1.15 -15.94
CA PHE A 253 15.05 -1.50 -16.09
C PHE A 253 14.43 -0.83 -17.33
N VAL A 254 13.80 -1.65 -18.17
CA VAL A 254 13.16 -1.19 -19.41
C VAL A 254 11.65 -1.18 -19.22
N PHE A 255 11.11 0.02 -19.00
CA PHE A 255 9.66 0.23 -18.95
C PHE A 255 9.00 -0.11 -20.30
N PRO A 256 7.80 -0.73 -20.29
CA PRO A 256 6.98 -0.85 -21.49
C PRO A 256 6.67 0.52 -22.09
N LYS A 257 6.75 0.63 -23.43
CA LYS A 257 6.39 1.86 -24.16
C LYS A 257 4.87 1.95 -24.34
N ASP A 258 4.16 2.24 -23.25
CA ASP A 258 2.70 2.42 -23.23
C ASP A 258 2.32 3.66 -22.41
N SER A 259 1.38 4.47 -22.91
CA SER A 259 0.93 5.69 -22.21
C SER A 259 0.19 5.41 -20.89
N LYS A 260 -0.28 4.17 -20.69
CA LYS A 260 -0.89 3.70 -19.46
C LYS A 260 0.13 3.40 -18.35
N VAL A 261 1.43 3.41 -18.65
CA VAL A 261 2.49 3.39 -17.63
C VAL A 261 2.59 4.77 -16.99
N LEU A 262 2.03 4.88 -15.78
CA LEU A 262 2.02 6.11 -15.01
C LEU A 262 3.41 6.43 -14.45
N GLY A 263 4.18 5.39 -14.15
CA GLY A 263 5.55 5.49 -13.67
C GLY A 263 5.89 4.34 -12.75
N PHE A 264 6.55 4.63 -11.63
CA PHE A 264 7.10 3.63 -10.74
C PHE A 264 6.96 4.03 -9.28
N GLU A 265 7.07 3.04 -8.39
CA GLU A 265 7.42 3.28 -6.99
C GLU A 265 8.56 2.38 -6.56
N VAL A 266 9.51 2.98 -5.83
CA VAL A 266 10.45 2.25 -4.98
C VAL A 266 9.71 1.91 -3.69
N ALA A 267 9.70 0.65 -3.27
CA ALA A 267 8.96 0.23 -2.09
C ALA A 267 9.90 -0.25 -0.99
N TRP A 268 9.61 0.09 0.25
CA TRP A 268 10.28 -0.46 1.41
C TRP A 268 9.23 -1.14 2.28
N PHE A 269 9.06 -2.45 2.05
CA PHE A 269 8.40 -3.35 2.99
C PHE A 269 9.37 -3.61 4.14
N THR A 270 9.00 -3.13 5.32
CA THR A 270 9.88 -3.15 6.48
C THR A 270 9.75 -4.46 7.24
N SER A 271 10.74 -4.72 8.07
CA SER A 271 10.82 -5.83 9.01
C SER A 271 11.13 -5.29 10.40
N GLN A 272 11.15 -6.16 11.40
CA GLN A 272 11.48 -5.73 12.77
C GLN A 272 12.90 -5.19 12.93
N ASP A 273 13.80 -5.66 12.08
CA ASP A 273 15.21 -5.37 12.15
C ASP A 273 15.57 -4.04 11.45
N ASP A 274 14.66 -3.47 10.66
CA ASP A 274 14.86 -2.16 10.03
C ASP A 274 14.85 -1.03 11.07
N ASP A 275 15.73 -0.04 10.92
CA ASP A 275 15.82 1.11 11.82
C ASP A 275 15.41 2.42 11.09
N PRO A 276 14.48 3.21 11.64
CA PRO A 276 14.12 4.52 11.08
C PRO A 276 15.28 5.52 10.95
N SER A 277 16.42 5.29 11.62
CA SER A 277 17.65 6.07 11.47
C SER A 277 18.53 5.67 10.28
N ASP A 278 18.21 4.58 9.58
CA ASP A 278 18.98 4.10 8.43
C ASP A 278 18.70 4.86 7.13
N LEU A 279 17.81 5.85 7.14
CA LEU A 279 17.37 6.59 5.94
C LEU A 279 18.50 7.19 5.10
N ASP A 280 19.66 7.49 5.71
CA ASP A 280 20.84 8.04 5.03
C ASP A 280 21.84 6.98 4.57
N GLN A 281 21.58 5.70 4.80
CA GLN A 281 22.47 4.60 4.42
C GLN A 281 22.47 4.37 2.91
N ASP A 282 23.62 3.99 2.37
CA ASP A 282 23.82 3.81 0.92
C ASP A 282 22.84 2.81 0.29
N TRP A 283 22.46 1.76 1.02
CA TRP A 283 21.51 0.75 0.54
C TRP A 283 20.07 1.27 0.37
N ILE A 284 19.76 2.46 0.90
CA ILE A 284 18.53 3.20 0.65
C ILE A 284 18.78 4.30 -0.39
N ILE A 285 19.85 5.08 -0.22
CA ILE A 285 20.14 6.26 -1.04
C ILE A 285 20.48 5.90 -2.49
N GLU A 286 21.28 4.87 -2.74
CA GLU A 286 21.69 4.50 -4.10
C GLU A 286 20.49 4.06 -4.98
N PRO A 287 19.54 3.25 -4.49
CA PRO A 287 18.28 3.01 -5.19
C PRO A 287 17.50 4.29 -5.53
N LEU A 288 17.34 5.22 -4.58
CA LEU A 288 16.64 6.50 -4.81
C LEU A 288 17.35 7.33 -5.89
N LYS A 289 18.67 7.42 -5.82
CA LYS A 289 19.51 8.14 -6.77
C LYS A 289 19.46 7.52 -8.17
N ALA A 290 19.45 6.19 -8.29
CA ALA A 290 19.25 5.51 -9.57
C ALA A 290 17.85 5.81 -10.14
N ALA A 291 16.81 5.68 -9.32
CA ALA A 291 15.43 5.93 -9.71
C ALA A 291 15.19 7.39 -10.13
N SER A 292 15.88 8.35 -9.50
CA SER A 292 15.83 9.78 -9.85
C SER A 292 16.19 10.09 -11.31
N LYS A 293 16.92 9.17 -11.97
CA LYS A 293 17.39 9.30 -13.35
C LYS A 293 16.44 8.66 -14.37
N ILE A 294 15.40 7.94 -13.94
CA ILE A 294 14.43 7.31 -14.83
C ILE A 294 13.70 8.37 -15.66
N ARG A 295 13.64 8.15 -16.98
CA ARG A 295 12.92 8.99 -17.95
C ARG A 295 12.04 8.10 -18.85
N ARG A 296 10.93 8.66 -19.33
CA ARG A 296 10.16 8.15 -20.48
C ARG A 296 11.04 8.21 -21.72
N LYS A 297 11.25 7.05 -22.35
CA LYS A 297 12.00 6.90 -23.60
C LYS A 297 11.07 6.93 -24.81
#